data_AF-A0A101DG69-F1
#
_entry.id   AF-A0A101DG69-F1
#
_cell.length_a   1.000
_cell.length_b   1.000
_cell.length_c   1.000
_cell.angle_alpha   90.00
_cell.angle_beta   90.00
_cell.angle_gamma   90.00
#
_symmetry.space_group_name_H-M   'P 1'
#
loop_
_entity.id
_entity.type
_entity.pdbx_description
1 polymer ?
#
loop_
_entity_poly.entity_id
_entity_poly.type
_entity_poly.pdbx_seq_one_letter_code
_entity_poly.pdbx_strand_id
1 'polypeptide(L)'
;QVVDRKKILLRTYERGVEVETYACGTGAAATAYVAFNLGLVDSTVELITSGQEKLIISIERENLFLQGKAVLVYKGYLNKQILTS
;
A
#
# COMPACT_ATOMS: atom_id res chain seq x y z
N GLN A 1 12.33 -4.91 -0.10
CA GLN A 1 13.16 -6.04 -0.56
C GLN A 1 12.38 -6.83 -1.60
N VAL A 2 12.92 -6.97 -2.82
CA VAL A 2 12.38 -7.94 -3.79
C VAL A 2 12.78 -9.34 -3.32
N VAL A 3 11.81 -10.19 -3.05
CA VAL A 3 12.04 -11.58 -2.60
C VAL A 3 12.17 -12.48 -3.82
N ASP A 4 11.25 -12.32 -4.76
CA ASP A 4 11.23 -12.96 -6.06
C ASP A 4 10.41 -12.10 -7.04
N ARG A 5 10.22 -12.57 -8.28
CA ARG A 5 9.52 -11.80 -9.33
C ARG A 5 8.05 -11.51 -9.02
N LYS A 6 7.45 -12.19 -8.05
CA LYS A 6 6.04 -12.07 -7.68
C LYS A 6 5.84 -11.54 -6.26
N LYS A 7 6.92 -11.23 -5.53
CA LYS A 7 6.83 -10.83 -4.12
C LYS A 7 7.84 -9.78 -3.69
N ILE A 8 7.35 -8.76 -3.01
CA ILE A 8 8.14 -7.70 -2.38
C ILE A 8 7.76 -7.58 -0.90
N LEU A 9 8.76 -7.46 -0.02
CA LEU A 9 8.58 -6.97 1.35
C LEU A 9 8.77 -5.45 1.38
N LEU A 10 7.81 -4.73 1.95
CA LEU A 10 7.78 -3.27 1.94
C LEU A 10 7.63 -2.69 3.35
N ARG A 11 8.45 -1.68 3.64
CA ARG A 11 8.32 -0.80 4.80
C ARG A 11 8.24 0.63 4.29
N THR A 12 7.41 1.45 4.89
CA THR A 12 7.19 2.83 4.43
C THR A 12 7.38 3.81 5.58
N TYR A 13 8.24 4.79 5.37
CA TYR A 13 8.33 5.98 6.20
C TYR A 13 7.57 7.10 5.50
N GLU A 14 6.53 7.64 6.14
CA GLU A 14 5.63 8.60 5.50
C GLU A 14 5.88 10.03 5.97
N ARG A 15 6.18 10.91 5.00
CA ARG A 15 6.27 12.36 5.23
C ARG A 15 4.96 12.88 5.81
N GLY A 16 5.02 13.67 6.88
CA GLY A 16 3.85 14.20 7.59
C GLY A 16 3.32 13.30 8.72
N VAL A 17 3.71 12.02 8.74
CA VAL A 17 3.62 11.18 9.95
C VAL A 17 4.98 11.17 10.67
N GLU A 18 6.07 11.27 9.91
CA GLU A 18 7.46 11.27 10.39
C GLU A 18 7.83 10.00 11.17
N VAL A 19 7.17 8.89 10.84
CA VAL A 19 7.48 7.55 11.35
C VAL A 19 7.24 6.49 10.29
N GLU A 20 7.66 5.26 10.58
CA GLU A 20 7.19 4.09 9.83
C GLU A 20 5.68 3.90 10.04
N THR A 21 4.94 3.73 8.96
CA THR A 21 3.54 3.35 8.96
C THR A 21 3.39 1.87 8.62
N TYR A 22 2.29 1.26 9.08
CA TYR A 22 2.04 -0.17 8.86
C TYR A 22 1.70 -0.52 7.41
N ALA A 23 1.14 0.43 6.65
CA ALA A 23 0.88 0.26 5.23
C ALA A 23 0.71 1.63 4.56
N CYS A 24 1.19 1.75 3.33
CA CYS A 24 0.97 2.92 2.47
C CYS A 24 0.62 2.44 1.06
N GLY A 25 -0.62 2.68 0.61
CA GLY A 25 -1.09 2.19 -0.69
C GLY A 25 -0.35 2.81 -1.88
N THR A 26 -0.18 4.14 -1.87
CA THR A 26 0.58 4.88 -2.89
C THR A 26 2.06 4.50 -2.90
N GLY A 27 2.68 4.32 -1.72
CA GLY A 27 4.05 3.82 -1.60
C GLY A 27 4.22 2.41 -2.17
N ALA A 28 3.25 1.52 -1.95
CA ALA A 28 3.23 0.17 -2.52
C ALA A 28 3.11 0.19 -4.05
N ALA A 29 2.18 0.97 -4.58
CA ALA A 29 2.00 1.16 -6.03
C ALA A 29 3.28 1.69 -6.70
N ALA A 30 3.88 2.75 -6.14
CA ALA A 30 5.11 3.33 -6.66
C ALA A 30 6.28 2.32 -6.63
N THR A 31 6.41 1.56 -5.53
CA THR A 31 7.45 0.52 -5.40
C THR A 31 7.29 -0.56 -6.47
N ALA A 32 6.08 -1.07 -6.67
CA ALA A 32 5.79 -2.09 -7.67
C ALA A 32 6.10 -1.59 -9.09
N TYR A 33 5.69 -0.36 -9.42
CA TYR A 33 5.91 0.23 -10.73
C TYR A 33 7.41 0.44 -11.04
N VAL A 34 8.19 0.94 -10.08
CA VAL A 34 9.64 1.08 -10.23
C VAL A 34 10.31 -0.30 -10.38
N ALA A 35 9.94 -1.27 -9.54
CA ALA A 35 10.52 -2.61 -9.61
C ALA A 35 10.21 -3.31 -10.94
N PHE A 36 9.00 -3.12 -11.48
CA PHE A 36 8.60 -3.63 -12.79
C PHE A 36 9.42 -2.99 -13.91
N ASN A 37 9.58 -1.67 -13.91
CA ASN A 37 10.39 -0.96 -14.92
C ASN A 37 11.88 -1.31 -14.86
N LEU A 38 12.38 -1.74 -13.69
CA LEU A 38 13.73 -2.27 -13.52
C LEU A 38 13.85 -3.76 -13.90
N GLY A 39 12.76 -4.41 -14.32
CA GLY A 39 12.74 -5.83 -14.69
C GLY A 39 12.86 -6.80 -13.52
N LEU A 40 12.69 -6.32 -12.28
CA LEU A 40 12.89 -7.10 -11.05
C LEU A 40 11.67 -7.96 -10.69
N VAL A 41 10.48 -7.54 -11.12
CA VAL A 41 9.21 -8.22 -10.86
C VAL A 41 8.36 -8.31 -12.12
N ASP A 42 7.41 -9.23 -12.12
CA ASP A 42 6.41 -9.37 -13.18
C ASP A 42 5.38 -8.23 -13.11
N SER A 43 4.54 -8.09 -14.13
CA SER A 43 3.51 -7.03 -14.19
C SER A 43 2.43 -7.16 -13.10
N THR A 44 2.36 -8.31 -12.42
CA THR A 44 1.53 -8.52 -11.24
C THR A 44 2.39 -9.02 -10.08
N VAL A 45 2.36 -8.33 -8.95
CA VAL A 45 3.25 -8.58 -7.81
C VAL A 45 2.51 -8.40 -6.48
N GLU A 46 2.78 -9.31 -5.53
CA GLU A 46 2.33 -9.21 -4.13
C GLU A 46 3.32 -8.36 -3.32
N LEU A 47 2.80 -7.40 -2.55
CA LEU A 47 3.56 -6.65 -1.56
C LEU A 47 3.06 -7.01 -0.16
N ILE A 48 4.00 -7.35 0.72
CA ILE A 48 3.74 -7.55 2.14
C ILE A 48 4.26 -6.33 2.89
N THR A 49 3.35 -5.61 3.52
CA THR A 49 3.67 -4.41 4.32
C THR A 49 4.17 -4.78 5.73
N SER A 50 4.71 -3.82 6.49
CA SER A 50 5.11 -4.03 7.89
C SER A 50 3.93 -4.35 8.81
N GLY A 51 2.73 -3.90 8.48
CA GLY A 51 1.47 -4.27 9.12
C GLY A 51 0.96 -5.66 8.75
N GLN A 52 1.72 -6.43 7.97
CA GLN A 52 1.34 -7.75 7.44
C GLN A 52 0.16 -7.73 6.46
N GLU A 53 -0.28 -6.55 6.01
CA GLU A 53 -1.27 -6.44 4.94
C GLU A 53 -0.66 -6.92 3.62
N LYS A 54 -1.47 -7.67 2.87
CA LYS A 54 -1.16 -8.14 1.52
C LYS A 54 -1.81 -7.22 0.50
N LEU A 55 -1.00 -6.60 -0.34
CA LEU A 55 -1.45 -5.79 -1.46
C LEU A 55 -1.04 -6.48 -2.76
N ILE A 56 -1.96 -6.56 -3.71
CA ILE A 56 -1.66 -7.02 -5.07
C ILE A 56 -1.65 -5.78 -5.95
N ILE A 57 -0.55 -5.57 -6.66
CA ILE A 57 -0.45 -4.54 -7.70
C ILE A 57 -0.39 -5.22 -9.05
N SER A 58 -1.22 -4.78 -9.99
CA SER A 58 -1.14 -5.15 -11.40
C SER A 58 -0.93 -3.92 -12.28
N ILE A 59 -0.07 -4.06 -13.28
CA ILE A 59 0.28 -3.02 -14.25
C ILE A 59 -0.20 -3.49 -15.61
N GLU A 60 -1.11 -2.74 -16.20
CA GLU A 60 -1.70 -3.03 -17.51
C GLU A 60 -1.54 -1.81 -18.43
N ARG A 61 -0.61 -1.91 -19.38
CA ARG A 61 -0.20 -0.78 -20.24
C ARG A 61 0.27 0.39 -19.37
N GLU A 62 -0.48 1.49 -19.35
CA GLU A 62 -0.19 2.71 -18.58
C GLU A 62 -0.97 2.79 -17.26
N ASN A 63 -1.84 1.80 -16.99
CA ASN A 63 -2.65 1.79 -15.79
C ASN A 63 -2.03 0.92 -14.69
N LEU A 64 -2.22 1.35 -13.45
CA LEU A 64 -1.83 0.61 -12.26
C LEU A 64 -3.07 0.38 -11.38
N PHE A 65 -3.28 -0.87 -10.98
CA PHE A 65 -4.36 -1.27 -10.10
C PHE A 65 -3.81 -1.75 -8.76
N LEU A 66 -4.49 -1.39 -7.68
CA LEU A 66 -4.18 -1.82 -6.33
C LEU A 66 -5.38 -2.56 -5.75
N GLN A 67 -5.15 -3.80 -5.34
CA GLN A 67 -6.12 -4.60 -4.59
C GLN A 67 -5.58 -4.88 -3.19
N GLY A 68 -6.43 -4.71 -2.18
CA GLY A 68 -6.13 -4.98 -0.78
C GLY A 68 -7.40 -5.23 0.02
N LYS A 69 -7.25 -5.73 1.25
CA LYS A 69 -8.37 -5.96 2.16
C LYS A 69 -8.92 -4.62 2.67
N ALA A 70 -10.24 -4.50 2.76
CA ALA A 70 -10.91 -3.40 3.44
C ALA A 70 -11.90 -3.97 4.46
N VAL A 71 -11.89 -3.43 5.68
CA VAL A 71 -12.76 -3.87 6.78
C VAL A 71 -13.46 -2.69 7.40
N LEU A 72 -14.79 -2.76 7.52
CA LEU A 72 -15.56 -1.82 8.30
C LEU A 72 -15.40 -2.15 9.80
N VAL A 73 -14.69 -1.30 10.54
CA VAL A 73 -14.42 -1.52 11.97
C VAL A 73 -15.61 -1.13 12.84
N TYR A 74 -16.23 0.03 12.58
CA TYR A 74 -17.40 0.50 13.32
C TYR A 74 -18.24 1.46 12.47
N LYS A 75 -19.47 1.73 12.92
CA LYS A 75 -20.34 2.80 12.42
C LYS A 75 -20.79 3.65 13.62
N GLY A 76 -20.83 4.97 13.44
CA GLY A 76 -21.22 5.89 14.51
C GLY A 76 -21.70 7.23 13.98
N TYR A 77 -22.20 8.07 14.89
CA TYR A 77 -22.66 9.43 14.62
C TYR A 77 -21.76 10.42 15.37
N LEU A 78 -21.32 11.48 14.69
CA LEU A 78 -20.46 12.50 15.27
C LEU A 78 -21.30 13.75 15.58
N ASN A 79 -21.39 14.15 16.86
CA ASN A 79 -22.00 15.42 17.23
C ASN A 79 -20.98 16.56 17.04
N LYS A 80 -21.28 17.49 16.12
CA LYS A 80 -20.41 18.63 15.80
C LYS A 80 -20.07 19.52 17.00
N GLN A 81 -20.94 19.60 18.00
CA GLN A 81 -20.74 20.44 19.18
C GLN A 81 -19.55 19.99 20.05
N ILE A 82 -19.14 18.71 19.96
CA ILE A 82 -18.04 18.12 20.72
C ILE A 82 -16.67 18.40 20.05
N LEU A 83 -16.64 18.76 18.76
CA LEU A 83 -15.39 19.01 18.02
C LEU A 83 -14.87 20.44 18.14
N THR A 84 -15.68 21.34 18.72
CA THR A 84 -15.43 22.79 18.76
C THR A 84 -15.23 23.33 20.18
N SER A 85 -15.19 22.46 21.19
CA SER A 85 -14.82 22.76 22.57
C SER A 85 -13.35 22.44 22.82
#